data_AF-A0AAV3Y7I2-F1
#
_entry.id   AF-A0AAV3Y7I2-F1
#
_cell.length_a   1.000
_cell.length_b   1.000
_cell.length_c   1.000
_cell.angle_alpha   90.00
_cell.angle_beta   90.00
_cell.angle_gamma   90.00
#
_symmetry.space_group_name_H-M   'P 1'
#
loop_
_entity.id
_entity.type
_entity.pdbx_description
1 polymer ?
#
loop_
_entity_poly.entity_id
_entity_poly.type
_entity_poly.pdbx_seq_one_letter_code
_entity_poly.pdbx_strand_id
1 'polypeptide(L)'
;MEVVSYFQDDPTTVSLTWILKEVTSAVDKNTSGRFLVDMMPNLKYIIRTANFAQDCSSSMAAFEEKYPISFSLYFSLKMNSNGKSPKPEEVKEDNEETDGGFQSDEVDLSRTKRRASMFENSVRSFLEYFEQSERLMTVDVSCRNADAISSRVCELFSKLNLRNQKMVNTVFVFTFDKKLIDPELLEENDVDYIRLEKPGTRLSIQSLDDAIRGFVNRLTHTEHKTIVLDLSATNITKHTEAEVSKSSIVFVNDANMENYFDVPGCQGMFKTVSSLENAVCVFPSDTNPDLCKKIAISFNNEFSNSRAKGDSGKG
;
A
#
# COMPACT_ATOMS: atom_id res chain seq x y z
N MET A 1 2.13 -3.59 25.49
CA MET A 1 0.93 -4.41 25.74
C MET A 1 0.07 -3.74 26.82
N GLU A 2 -0.11 -2.40 26.77
CA GLU A 2 -0.68 -1.64 27.92
C GLU A 2 -1.81 -0.66 27.54
N VAL A 3 -1.88 -0.22 26.27
CA VAL A 3 -2.87 0.79 25.83
C VAL A 3 -4.25 0.17 25.57
N VAL A 4 -4.29 -1.06 25.02
CA VAL A 4 -5.55 -1.73 24.65
C VAL A 4 -6.33 -2.20 25.89
N SER A 5 -5.66 -2.71 26.92
CA SER A 5 -6.31 -3.09 28.19
C SER A 5 -6.87 -1.86 28.91
N TYR A 6 -6.11 -0.76 28.93
CA TYR A 6 -6.53 0.50 29.54
C TYR A 6 -7.83 1.06 28.92
N PHE A 7 -7.97 0.98 27.60
CA PHE A 7 -9.18 1.41 26.89
C PHE A 7 -10.35 0.42 26.95
N GLN A 8 -10.08 -0.84 27.28
CA GLN A 8 -11.13 -1.83 27.55
C GLN A 8 -11.75 -1.60 28.93
N ASP A 9 -10.95 -1.16 29.91
CA ASP A 9 -11.37 -0.97 31.29
C ASP A 9 -12.09 0.39 31.53
N ASP A 10 -11.65 1.47 30.88
CA ASP A 10 -12.36 2.77 30.90
C ASP A 10 -12.38 3.46 29.53
N PRO A 11 -13.37 3.16 28.67
CA PRO A 11 -13.51 3.79 27.36
C PRO A 11 -13.70 5.31 27.42
N THR A 12 -14.21 5.86 28.53
CA THR A 12 -14.54 7.29 28.63
C THR A 12 -13.32 8.20 28.70
N THR A 13 -12.15 7.63 29.00
CA THR A 13 -10.85 8.30 28.98
C THR A 13 -10.41 8.75 27.59
N VAL A 14 -10.91 8.09 26.53
CA VAL A 14 -10.62 8.48 25.15
C VAL A 14 -11.47 9.69 24.79
N SER A 15 -10.85 10.86 24.89
CA SER A 15 -11.40 12.13 24.44
C SER A 15 -10.59 12.67 23.26
N LEU A 16 -11.20 13.56 22.48
CA LEU A 16 -10.48 14.29 21.44
C LEU A 16 -9.24 15.01 21.99
N THR A 17 -9.36 15.62 23.16
CA THR A 17 -8.24 16.31 23.83
C THR A 17 -7.07 15.38 24.11
N TRP A 18 -7.33 14.13 24.52
CA TRP A 18 -6.29 13.14 24.71
C TRP A 18 -5.62 12.75 23.38
N ILE A 19 -6.42 12.50 22.33
CA ILE A 19 -5.90 12.18 20.98
C ILE A 19 -5.00 13.30 20.46
N LEU A 20 -5.43 14.56 20.54
CA LEU A 20 -4.64 15.71 20.09
C LEU A 20 -3.34 15.87 20.90
N LYS A 21 -3.32 15.50 22.19
CA LYS A 21 -2.09 15.49 22.99
C LYS A 21 -1.11 14.41 22.54
N GLU A 22 -1.59 13.22 22.21
CA GLU A 22 -0.73 12.17 21.66
C GLU A 22 -0.17 12.55 20.30
N VAL A 23 -1.01 13.14 19.43
CA VAL A 23 -0.55 13.70 18.15
C VAL A 23 0.50 14.78 18.37
N THR A 24 0.26 15.72 19.29
CA THR A 24 1.22 16.77 19.68
C THR A 24 2.55 16.17 20.12
N SER A 25 2.54 15.17 21.01
CA SER A 25 3.73 14.49 21.50
C SER A 25 4.52 13.80 20.38
N ALA A 26 3.84 13.30 19.34
CA ALA A 26 4.48 12.72 18.17
C ALA A 26 5.06 13.79 17.22
N VAL A 27 4.31 14.85 16.96
CA VAL A 27 4.70 15.95 16.05
C VAL A 27 5.85 16.77 16.63
N ASP A 28 5.85 17.05 17.94
CA ASP A 28 6.90 17.82 18.62
C ASP A 28 8.29 17.13 18.57
N LYS A 29 8.35 15.83 18.25
CA LYS A 29 9.62 15.12 18.01
C LYS A 29 10.28 15.50 16.68
N ASN A 30 9.51 16.00 15.71
CA ASN A 30 10.01 16.47 14.42
C ASN A 30 9.13 17.63 13.92
N THR A 31 9.35 18.83 14.47
CA THR A 31 8.52 20.01 14.18
C THR A 31 8.60 20.49 12.74
N SER A 32 9.61 20.09 11.97
CA SER A 32 9.73 20.36 10.53
C SER A 32 9.06 19.30 9.65
N GLY A 33 8.58 18.22 10.24
CA GLY A 33 7.96 17.10 9.53
C GLY A 33 6.61 17.45 8.92
N ARG A 34 6.24 16.72 7.87
CA ARG A 34 4.87 16.66 7.37
C ARG A 34 4.26 15.36 7.86
N PHE A 35 3.07 15.44 8.43
CA PHE A 35 2.44 14.30 9.10
C PHE A 35 1.12 13.96 8.42
N LEU A 36 0.91 12.66 8.18
CA LEU A 36 -0.41 12.12 7.92
C LEU A 36 -0.90 11.50 9.22
N VAL A 37 -2.02 12.00 9.73
CA VAL A 37 -2.59 11.55 11.00
C VAL A 37 -3.88 10.80 10.70
N ASP A 38 -3.90 9.51 11.03
CA ASP A 38 -5.15 8.76 11.10
C ASP A 38 -5.86 9.14 12.41
N MET A 39 -6.81 10.07 12.30
CA MET A 39 -7.60 10.57 13.43
C MET A 39 -8.55 9.53 14.01
N MET A 40 -8.84 8.45 13.27
CA MET A 40 -9.77 7.41 13.67
C MET A 40 -9.12 6.04 13.55
N PRO A 41 -8.18 5.70 14.47
CA PRO A 41 -7.65 4.36 14.50
C PRO A 41 -8.81 3.37 14.65
N ASN A 42 -8.69 2.20 14.04
CA ASN A 42 -9.73 1.16 13.89
C ASN A 42 -10.13 0.47 15.22
N LEU A 43 -10.16 1.22 16.31
CA LEU A 43 -10.53 0.85 17.65
C LEU A 43 -12.04 1.03 17.78
N LYS A 44 -12.76 -0.08 17.60
CA LYS A 44 -14.23 -0.18 17.79
C LYS A 44 -14.72 0.44 19.12
N TYR A 45 -13.83 0.60 20.11
CA TYR A 45 -14.09 1.20 21.41
C TYR A 45 -14.25 2.72 21.36
N ILE A 46 -13.50 3.43 20.51
CA ILE A 46 -13.55 4.91 20.37
C ILE A 46 -14.86 5.34 19.69
N ILE A 47 -15.34 4.55 18.73
CA ILE A 47 -16.61 4.80 18.04
C ILE A 47 -17.82 4.71 19.00
N ARG A 48 -17.66 4.05 20.15
CA ARG A 48 -18.75 3.87 21.14
C ARG A 48 -18.77 4.95 22.22
N THR A 49 -17.76 5.80 22.30
CA THR A 49 -17.64 6.79 23.37
C THR A 49 -18.26 8.11 22.96
N ALA A 50 -19.32 8.51 23.66
CA ALA A 50 -20.05 9.76 23.42
C ALA A 50 -19.18 11.02 23.54
N ASN A 51 -18.03 10.93 24.22
CA ASN A 51 -17.09 12.03 24.42
C ASN A 51 -16.28 12.37 23.16
N PHE A 52 -16.19 11.47 22.19
CA PHE A 52 -15.48 11.72 20.94
C PHE A 52 -16.38 12.39 19.89
N ALA A 53 -17.65 12.02 19.83
CA ALA A 53 -18.64 12.53 18.87
C ALA A 53 -19.18 13.95 19.19
N GLN A 54 -18.45 14.73 19.99
CA GLN A 54 -18.83 16.09 20.40
C GLN A 54 -18.35 17.13 19.39
N ASP A 55 -18.79 18.38 19.55
CA ASP A 55 -18.27 19.51 18.78
C ASP A 55 -16.75 19.61 18.96
N CYS A 56 -16.03 19.50 17.84
CA CYS A 56 -14.58 19.52 17.82
C CYS A 56 -14.00 20.92 17.57
N SER A 57 -14.83 21.90 17.20
CA SER A 57 -14.41 23.16 16.57
C SER A 57 -13.39 23.94 17.41
N SER A 58 -13.66 24.10 18.71
CA SER A 58 -12.76 24.84 19.61
C SER A 58 -11.43 24.13 19.83
N SER A 59 -11.48 22.80 19.98
CA SER A 59 -10.27 21.98 20.21
C SER A 59 -9.40 21.93 18.95
N MET A 60 -10.02 21.80 17.78
CA MET A 60 -9.33 21.80 16.50
C MET A 60 -8.73 23.18 16.19
N ALA A 61 -9.46 24.27 16.43
CA ALA A 61 -8.93 25.62 16.24
C ALA A 61 -7.70 25.90 17.12
N ALA A 62 -7.74 25.51 18.39
CA ALA A 62 -6.59 25.65 19.30
C ALA A 62 -5.40 24.77 18.88
N PHE A 63 -5.67 23.57 18.33
CA PHE A 63 -4.62 22.71 17.80
C PHE A 63 -3.99 23.29 16.53
N GLU A 64 -4.80 23.82 15.61
CA GLU A 64 -4.36 24.43 14.36
C GLU A 64 -3.54 25.72 14.56
N GLU A 65 -3.76 26.45 15.65
CA GLU A 65 -2.93 27.60 16.04
C GLU A 65 -1.46 27.21 16.21
N LYS A 66 -1.19 25.99 16.72
CA LYS A 66 0.16 25.44 16.87
C LYS A 66 0.60 24.64 15.64
N TYR A 67 -0.31 23.88 15.03
CA TYR A 67 0.01 22.96 13.92
C TYR A 67 -0.97 23.16 12.75
N PRO A 68 -0.61 23.97 11.74
CA PRO A 68 -1.47 24.19 10.59
C PRO A 68 -1.82 22.90 9.86
N ILE A 69 -3.11 22.63 9.67
CA ILE A 69 -3.59 21.46 8.92
C ILE A 69 -3.92 21.89 7.49
N SER A 70 -3.35 21.22 6.50
CA SER A 70 -3.57 21.58 5.09
C SER A 70 -4.97 21.18 4.61
N PHE A 71 -5.40 19.94 4.87
CA PHE A 71 -6.70 19.42 4.50
C PHE A 71 -7.00 18.12 5.26
N SER A 72 -8.26 17.69 5.23
CA SER A 72 -8.70 16.39 5.72
C SER A 72 -9.13 15.51 4.54
N LEU A 73 -8.80 14.22 4.60
CA LEU A 73 -9.16 13.22 3.60
C LEU A 73 -10.20 12.26 4.19
N TYR A 74 -11.38 12.23 3.59
CA TYR A 74 -12.48 11.38 4.00
C TYR A 74 -12.82 10.34 2.93
N PHE A 75 -12.67 9.06 3.28
CA PHE A 75 -13.08 7.94 2.43
C PHE A 75 -14.56 7.61 2.67
N SER A 76 -15.43 8.10 1.79
CA SER A 76 -16.87 7.91 1.89
C SER A 76 -17.30 6.60 1.23
N LEU A 77 -17.99 5.76 1.99
CA LEU A 77 -18.67 4.58 1.45
C LEU A 77 -20.12 4.93 1.17
N LYS A 78 -20.40 5.45 -0.03
CA LYS A 78 -21.78 5.64 -0.48
C LYS A 78 -22.42 4.28 -0.78
N MET A 79 -23.01 3.67 0.24
CA MET A 79 -23.85 2.48 0.04
C MET A 79 -25.14 2.93 -0.65
N ASN A 80 -25.17 2.88 -1.99
CA ASN A 80 -26.39 3.09 -2.76
C ASN A 80 -27.47 2.14 -2.22
N SER A 81 -28.49 2.68 -1.57
CA SER A 81 -29.63 1.92 -1.04
C SER A 81 -30.51 1.30 -2.14
N ASN A 82 -30.22 1.58 -3.42
CA ASN A 82 -31.02 1.16 -4.58
C ASN A 82 -30.24 0.38 -5.65
N GLY A 83 -29.00 -0.05 -5.39
CA GLY A 83 -28.25 -0.90 -6.31
C GLY A 83 -28.55 -2.37 -6.05
N LYS A 84 -29.18 -3.07 -7.00
CA LYS A 84 -29.23 -4.54 -7.01
C LYS A 84 -27.82 -5.06 -6.74
N SER A 85 -27.66 -5.88 -5.71
CA SER A 85 -26.45 -6.67 -5.49
C SER A 85 -26.06 -7.31 -6.82
N PRO A 86 -24.80 -7.22 -7.28
CA PRO A 86 -24.34 -8.13 -8.32
C PRO A 86 -24.58 -9.54 -7.77
N LYS A 87 -25.31 -10.37 -8.51
CA LYS A 87 -25.36 -11.80 -8.20
C LYS A 87 -23.92 -12.28 -8.11
N PRO A 88 -23.52 -12.99 -7.04
CA PRO A 88 -22.25 -13.71 -7.09
C PRO A 88 -22.31 -14.64 -8.30
N GLU A 89 -21.30 -14.58 -9.16
CA GLU A 89 -21.10 -15.62 -10.16
C GLU A 89 -21.01 -16.95 -9.41
N GLU A 90 -21.88 -17.89 -9.79
CA GLU A 90 -21.89 -19.25 -9.29
C GLU A 90 -20.55 -19.90 -9.65
N VAL A 91 -19.59 -19.84 -8.72
CA VAL A 91 -18.54 -20.84 -8.68
C VAL A 91 -19.26 -22.14 -8.30
N LYS A 92 -19.35 -23.06 -9.27
CA LYS A 92 -19.78 -24.43 -9.03
C LYS A 92 -18.76 -25.07 -8.10
N GLU A 93 -19.02 -25.03 -6.80
CA GLU A 93 -18.40 -25.94 -5.85
C GLU A 93 -19.24 -27.21 -5.77
N ASP A 94 -18.58 -28.32 -6.04
CA ASP A 94 -19.13 -29.66 -5.91
C ASP A 94 -19.59 -29.91 -4.47
N ASN A 95 -20.75 -30.56 -4.37
CA ASN A 95 -21.40 -30.94 -3.11
C ASN A 95 -20.47 -31.77 -2.22
N GLU A 96 -20.19 -31.30 -1.01
CA GLU A 96 -20.16 -32.18 0.17
C GLU A 96 -20.86 -31.47 1.35
N GLU A 97 -21.93 -32.11 1.81
CA GLU A 97 -22.73 -31.72 2.97
C GLU A 97 -21.88 -31.80 4.24
N THR A 98 -21.75 -30.68 4.96
CA THR A 98 -21.62 -30.74 6.43
C THR A 98 -22.43 -29.64 7.10
N ASP A 99 -23.29 -30.13 7.98
CA ASP A 99 -24.14 -29.45 8.96
C ASP A 99 -23.41 -28.35 9.75
N GLY A 100 -23.99 -27.15 9.79
CA GLY A 100 -23.39 -26.00 10.47
C GLY A 100 -24.08 -24.67 10.18
N GLY A 101 -25.26 -24.45 10.78
CA GLY A 101 -25.86 -23.14 11.07
C GLY A 101 -25.60 -21.99 10.08
N PHE A 102 -26.44 -21.88 9.05
CA PHE A 102 -26.56 -20.69 8.20
C PHE A 102 -27.06 -19.48 9.02
N GLN A 103 -26.15 -18.74 9.66
CA GLN A 103 -26.37 -17.35 10.06
C GLN A 103 -26.04 -16.44 8.87
N SER A 104 -27.06 -16.28 8.02
CA SER A 104 -27.10 -15.64 6.70
C SER A 104 -26.61 -14.18 6.64
N ASP A 105 -26.00 -13.82 5.51
CA ASP A 105 -25.41 -12.54 5.08
C ASP A 105 -26.20 -11.24 5.41
N GLU A 106 -27.50 -11.33 5.67
CA GLU A 106 -28.33 -10.21 6.10
C GLU A 106 -27.91 -9.65 7.47
N VAL A 107 -27.45 -10.53 8.37
CA VAL A 107 -26.91 -10.13 9.68
C VAL A 107 -25.62 -9.33 9.50
N ASP A 108 -24.79 -9.66 8.51
CA ASP A 108 -23.54 -8.96 8.26
C ASP A 108 -23.73 -7.66 7.49
N LEU A 109 -24.71 -7.56 6.59
CA LEU A 109 -25.11 -6.30 5.96
C LEU A 109 -25.66 -5.30 6.97
N SER A 110 -26.54 -5.73 7.87
CA SER A 110 -27.13 -4.86 8.90
C SER A 110 -26.07 -4.40 9.93
N ARG A 111 -25.16 -5.30 10.34
CA ARG A 111 -24.01 -4.95 11.19
C ARG A 111 -23.06 -3.98 10.50
N THR A 112 -22.79 -4.18 9.21
CA THR A 112 -21.90 -3.31 8.44
C THR A 112 -22.50 -1.92 8.27
N LYS A 113 -23.80 -1.81 7.92
CA LYS A 113 -24.51 -0.53 7.86
C LYS A 113 -24.51 0.20 9.21
N ARG A 114 -24.74 -0.53 10.30
CA ARG A 114 -24.68 0.03 11.66
C ARG A 114 -23.28 0.56 11.98
N ARG A 115 -22.22 -0.17 11.62
CA ARG A 115 -20.83 0.28 11.81
C ARG A 115 -20.50 1.52 11.00
N ALA A 116 -20.91 1.58 9.74
CA ALA A 116 -20.74 2.76 8.89
C ALA A 116 -21.45 3.98 9.47
N SER A 117 -22.72 3.84 9.88
CA SER A 117 -23.48 4.93 10.50
C SER A 117 -22.88 5.40 11.84
N MET A 118 -22.43 4.49 12.70
CA MET A 118 -21.76 4.88 13.95
C MET A 118 -20.44 5.63 13.68
N PHE A 119 -19.69 5.20 12.68
CA PHE A 119 -18.47 5.90 12.25
C PHE A 119 -18.80 7.30 11.74
N GLU A 120 -19.72 7.44 10.78
CA GLU A 120 -20.17 8.73 10.22
C GLU A 120 -20.65 9.70 11.31
N ASN A 121 -21.44 9.21 12.27
CA ASN A 121 -21.88 10.02 13.41
C ASN A 121 -20.70 10.48 14.28
N SER A 122 -19.67 9.63 14.46
CA SER A 122 -18.52 9.94 15.31
C SER A 122 -17.57 10.95 14.68
N VAL A 123 -17.50 10.99 13.34
CA VAL A 123 -16.60 11.91 12.62
C VAL A 123 -17.29 13.16 12.12
N ARG A 124 -18.62 13.27 12.22
CA ARG A 124 -19.42 14.37 11.67
C ARG A 124 -18.87 15.75 12.03
N SER A 125 -18.55 16.00 13.29
CA SER A 125 -18.06 17.32 13.73
C SER A 125 -16.73 17.69 13.06
N PHE A 126 -15.85 16.71 12.78
CA PHE A 126 -14.62 16.94 12.02
C PHE A 126 -14.91 17.26 10.55
N LEU A 127 -15.81 16.50 9.93
CA LEU A 127 -16.20 16.73 8.55
C LEU A 127 -16.76 18.14 8.38
N GLU A 128 -17.68 18.56 9.25
CA GLU A 128 -18.26 19.90 9.25
C GLU A 128 -17.20 20.99 9.45
N TYR A 129 -16.25 20.79 10.37
CA TYR A 129 -15.15 21.75 10.62
C TYR A 129 -14.27 21.98 9.38
N PHE A 130 -13.88 20.90 8.69
CA PHE A 130 -13.06 21.01 7.47
C PHE A 130 -13.87 21.42 6.24
N GLU A 131 -15.16 21.10 6.18
CA GLU A 131 -16.06 21.53 5.11
C GLU A 131 -16.28 23.05 5.15
N GLN A 132 -16.51 23.63 6.34
CA GLN A 132 -16.66 25.07 6.53
C GLN A 132 -15.44 25.88 6.09
N SER A 133 -14.26 25.27 6.12
CA SER A 133 -13.00 25.89 5.68
C SER A 133 -12.58 25.48 4.27
N GLU A 134 -13.43 24.80 3.50
CA GLU A 134 -13.16 24.30 2.14
C GLU A 134 -11.92 23.38 2.06
N ARG A 135 -11.59 22.71 3.18
CA ARG A 135 -10.41 21.84 3.34
C ARG A 135 -10.77 20.37 3.49
N LEU A 136 -12.03 20.00 3.24
CA LEU A 136 -12.48 18.61 3.24
C LEU A 136 -12.40 18.00 1.84
N MET A 137 -11.55 16.99 1.68
CA MET A 137 -11.47 16.18 0.47
C MET A 137 -12.20 14.86 0.66
N THR A 138 -13.23 14.61 -0.15
CA THR A 138 -14.00 13.36 -0.09
C THR A 138 -13.64 12.44 -1.25
N VAL A 139 -13.25 11.21 -0.94
CA VAL A 139 -12.96 10.13 -1.89
C VAL A 139 -14.07 9.09 -1.80
N ASP A 140 -14.78 8.87 -2.91
CA ASP A 140 -15.79 7.81 -2.99
C ASP A 140 -15.10 6.45 -3.15
N VAL A 141 -15.29 5.56 -2.17
CA VAL A 141 -14.71 4.21 -2.16
C VAL A 141 -15.71 3.11 -2.51
N SER A 142 -16.89 3.47 -3.02
CA SER A 142 -17.95 2.53 -3.39
C SER A 142 -17.55 1.53 -4.47
N CYS A 143 -16.53 1.82 -5.29
CA CYS A 143 -16.01 0.91 -6.30
C CYS A 143 -15.30 -0.33 -5.72
N ARG A 144 -14.95 -0.32 -4.42
CA ARG A 144 -14.29 -1.42 -3.69
C ARG A 144 -12.99 -1.93 -4.32
N ASN A 145 -12.42 -1.18 -5.26
CA ASN A 145 -11.14 -1.49 -5.88
C ASN A 145 -10.07 -0.60 -5.23
N ALA A 146 -9.28 -1.19 -4.35
CA ALA A 146 -8.25 -0.49 -3.57
C ALA A 146 -7.21 0.20 -4.47
N ASP A 147 -6.83 -0.42 -5.58
CA ASP A 147 -5.85 0.14 -6.51
C ASP A 147 -6.40 1.35 -7.25
N ALA A 148 -7.65 1.28 -7.72
CA ALA A 148 -8.32 2.41 -8.36
C ALA A 148 -8.46 3.61 -7.39
N ILE A 149 -8.80 3.35 -6.13
CA ILE A 149 -8.89 4.36 -5.07
C ILE A 149 -7.50 4.97 -4.82
N SER A 150 -6.49 4.13 -4.63
CA SER A 150 -5.10 4.55 -4.39
C SER A 150 -4.58 5.43 -5.52
N SER A 151 -4.75 5.00 -6.77
CA SER A 151 -4.32 5.77 -7.95
C SER A 151 -4.96 7.16 -8.00
N ARG A 152 -6.24 7.30 -7.64
CA ARG A 152 -6.90 8.61 -7.60
C ARG A 152 -6.41 9.49 -6.46
N VAL A 153 -6.12 8.92 -5.30
CA VAL A 153 -5.52 9.66 -4.17
C VAL A 153 -4.11 10.14 -4.55
N CYS A 154 -3.31 9.28 -5.17
CA CYS A 154 -1.98 9.65 -5.68
C CYS A 154 -2.07 10.77 -6.72
N GLU A 155 -2.98 10.69 -7.69
CA GLU A 155 -3.19 11.74 -8.68
C GLU A 155 -3.56 13.09 -8.04
N LEU A 156 -4.40 13.06 -7.00
CA LEU A 156 -4.76 14.25 -6.23
C LEU A 156 -3.56 14.84 -5.49
N PHE A 157 -2.74 14.00 -4.85
CA PHE A 157 -1.51 14.46 -4.19
C PHE A 157 -0.48 15.01 -5.18
N SER A 158 -0.37 14.41 -6.37
CA SER A 158 0.47 14.95 -7.45
C SER A 158 0.03 16.35 -7.87
N LYS A 159 -1.29 16.63 -7.93
CA LYS A 159 -1.82 17.99 -8.19
C LYS A 159 -1.46 18.99 -7.10
N LEU A 160 -1.21 18.54 -5.88
CA LEU A 160 -0.71 19.34 -4.76
C LEU A 160 0.83 19.46 -4.75
N ASN A 161 1.52 19.05 -5.83
CA ASN A 161 2.98 18.95 -5.93
C ASN A 161 3.62 18.05 -4.87
N LEU A 162 2.84 17.15 -4.27
CA LEU A 162 3.38 16.10 -3.43
C LEU A 162 3.88 14.99 -4.35
N ARG A 163 5.15 14.63 -4.20
CA ARG A 163 5.76 13.55 -4.96
C ARG A 163 5.85 12.31 -4.11
N ASN A 164 5.60 11.17 -4.73
CA ASN A 164 5.90 9.88 -4.15
C ASN A 164 7.37 9.83 -3.74
N GLN A 165 7.64 9.62 -2.44
CA GLN A 165 9.00 9.39 -1.95
C GLN A 165 9.45 7.95 -2.20
N LYS A 166 8.48 7.05 -2.42
CA LYS A 166 8.68 5.63 -2.70
C LYS A 166 7.77 5.23 -3.85
N MET A 167 8.20 4.23 -4.60
CA MET A 167 7.31 3.52 -5.51
C MET A 167 6.20 2.80 -4.71
N VAL A 168 4.98 2.84 -5.24
CA VAL A 168 3.79 2.20 -4.65
C VAL A 168 3.13 1.40 -5.78
N ASN A 169 2.80 0.13 -5.53
CA ASN A 169 2.18 -0.76 -6.52
C ASN A 169 3.02 -0.98 -7.79
N THR A 170 4.36 -0.98 -7.67
CA THR A 170 5.26 -1.26 -8.79
C THR A 170 5.40 -2.76 -9.00
N VAL A 171 5.31 -3.16 -10.27
CA VAL A 171 5.55 -4.54 -10.71
C VAL A 171 6.94 -4.60 -11.34
N PHE A 172 7.79 -5.46 -10.79
CA PHE A 172 9.10 -5.79 -11.37
C PHE A 172 9.03 -7.13 -12.06
N VAL A 173 9.23 -7.16 -13.37
CA VAL A 173 9.24 -8.40 -14.17
C VAL A 173 10.68 -8.76 -14.48
N PHE A 174 11.18 -9.83 -13.88
CA PHE A 174 12.53 -10.30 -14.09
C PHE A 174 12.57 -11.25 -15.29
N THR A 175 13.54 -11.06 -16.18
CA THR A 175 13.84 -12.02 -17.25
C THR A 175 15.32 -12.40 -17.22
N PHE A 176 15.59 -13.65 -17.56
CA PHE A 176 16.93 -14.20 -17.70
C PHE A 176 17.26 -14.52 -19.17
N ASP A 177 16.30 -14.35 -20.08
CA ASP A 177 16.48 -14.59 -21.52
C ASP A 177 15.89 -13.41 -22.32
N LYS A 178 16.76 -12.71 -23.04
CA LYS A 178 16.38 -11.57 -23.89
C LYS A 178 15.37 -11.96 -24.97
N LYS A 179 15.36 -13.22 -25.41
CA LYS A 179 14.46 -13.68 -26.50
C LYS A 179 12.98 -13.67 -26.11
N LEU A 180 12.71 -13.67 -24.80
CA LEU A 180 11.33 -13.63 -24.28
C LEU A 180 10.77 -12.21 -24.23
N ILE A 181 11.57 -11.22 -24.65
CA ILE A 181 11.21 -9.80 -24.61
C ILE A 181 11.01 -9.26 -26.01
N ASP A 182 9.88 -8.60 -26.22
CA ASP A 182 9.60 -7.77 -27.39
C ASP A 182 9.69 -6.28 -27.00
N PRO A 183 10.81 -5.61 -27.28
CA PRO A 183 11.01 -4.21 -26.86
C PRO A 183 10.02 -3.23 -27.49
N GLU A 184 9.53 -3.51 -28.70
CA GLU A 184 8.58 -2.63 -29.40
C GLU A 184 7.25 -2.65 -28.65
N LEU A 185 6.79 -3.84 -28.26
CA LEU A 185 5.55 -4.00 -27.49
C LEU A 185 5.67 -3.46 -26.06
N LEU A 186 6.86 -3.49 -25.46
CA LEU A 186 7.09 -2.83 -24.16
C LEU A 186 6.93 -1.31 -24.24
N GLU A 187 7.50 -0.68 -25.26
CA GLU A 187 7.43 0.78 -25.46
C GLU A 187 5.99 1.23 -25.75
N GLU A 188 5.24 0.49 -26.57
CA GLU A 188 3.83 0.76 -26.88
C GLU A 188 2.93 0.72 -25.63
N ASN A 189 3.31 -0.04 -24.60
CA ASN A 189 2.53 -0.24 -23.39
C ASN A 189 3.08 0.52 -22.16
N ASP A 190 3.97 1.50 -22.38
CA ASP A 190 4.61 2.31 -21.32
C ASP A 190 5.32 1.47 -20.24
N VAL A 191 5.92 0.34 -20.66
CA VAL A 191 6.70 -0.55 -19.79
C VAL A 191 8.17 -0.19 -19.89
N ASP A 192 8.78 0.20 -18.77
CA ASP A 192 10.19 0.56 -18.75
C ASP A 192 11.07 -0.71 -18.84
N TYR A 193 11.92 -0.78 -19.87
CA TYR A 193 12.87 -1.87 -20.04
C TYR A 193 14.27 -1.48 -19.55
N ILE A 194 14.80 -2.25 -18.61
CA ILE A 194 16.13 -2.01 -18.04
C ILE A 194 16.95 -3.31 -18.10
N ARG A 195 18.02 -3.26 -18.90
CA ARG A 195 18.99 -4.35 -19.02
C ARG A 195 20.17 -4.16 -18.08
N LEU A 196 20.48 -5.18 -17.29
CA LEU A 196 21.65 -5.22 -16.41
C LEU A 196 22.84 -5.82 -17.17
N GLU A 197 23.94 -5.07 -17.27
CA GLU A 197 25.16 -5.48 -18.01
C GLU A 197 26.26 -6.05 -17.09
N LYS A 198 27.25 -6.76 -17.70
CA LYS A 198 28.42 -7.36 -17.00
C LYS A 198 29.34 -6.31 -16.35
N PRO A 199 30.21 -6.73 -15.40
CA PRO A 199 31.20 -5.83 -14.78
C PRO A 199 32.06 -5.10 -15.81
N GLY A 200 32.08 -3.76 -15.80
CA GLY A 200 32.94 -2.92 -16.66
C GLY A 200 32.20 -1.91 -17.54
N THR A 201 30.88 -1.92 -17.61
CA THR A 201 30.06 -0.81 -18.15
C THR A 201 29.36 -0.05 -17.02
N ARG A 202 28.63 1.04 -17.32
CA ARG A 202 28.14 2.10 -16.39
C ARG A 202 27.34 1.65 -15.15
N LEU A 203 27.16 0.35 -14.92
CA LEU A 203 26.67 -0.27 -13.68
C LEU A 203 27.55 -1.50 -13.37
N SER A 204 28.77 -1.31 -12.83
CA SER A 204 29.62 -2.44 -12.44
C SER A 204 29.14 -3.04 -11.11
N ILE A 205 28.42 -4.14 -11.22
CA ILE A 205 27.81 -4.83 -10.10
C ILE A 205 28.77 -5.93 -9.62
N GLN A 206 29.30 -5.81 -8.40
CA GLN A 206 30.13 -6.86 -7.78
C GLN A 206 29.28 -7.93 -7.04
N SER A 207 28.02 -7.62 -6.72
CA SER A 207 27.06 -8.52 -6.06
C SER A 207 25.61 -8.21 -6.47
N LEU A 208 24.69 -9.18 -6.41
CA LEU A 208 23.26 -8.95 -6.66
C LEU A 208 22.71 -7.77 -5.85
N ASP A 209 23.16 -7.61 -4.61
CA ASP A 209 22.72 -6.53 -3.72
C ASP A 209 23.18 -5.15 -4.23
N ASP A 210 24.38 -5.03 -4.80
CA ASP A 210 24.84 -3.79 -5.43
C ASP A 210 24.06 -3.44 -6.70
N ALA A 211 23.61 -4.46 -7.46
CA ALA A 211 22.74 -4.27 -8.63
C ALA A 211 21.43 -3.63 -8.23
N ILE A 212 20.81 -4.24 -7.23
CA ILE A 212 19.51 -3.84 -6.72
C ILE A 212 19.63 -2.43 -6.15
N ARG A 213 20.67 -2.14 -5.38
CA ARG A 213 20.90 -0.79 -4.85
C ARG A 213 21.08 0.26 -5.95
N GLY A 214 21.91 -0.01 -6.95
CA GLY A 214 22.13 0.92 -8.08
C GLY A 214 20.83 1.20 -8.85
N PHE A 215 20.00 0.17 -9.01
CA PHE A 215 18.72 0.26 -9.68
C PHE A 215 17.65 0.98 -8.85
N VAL A 216 17.48 0.63 -7.57
CA VAL A 216 16.58 1.29 -6.63
C VAL A 216 16.83 2.79 -6.63
N ASN A 217 18.10 3.21 -6.55
CA ASN A 217 18.47 4.63 -6.60
C ASN A 217 18.00 5.32 -7.88
N ARG A 218 18.11 4.64 -9.04
CA ARG A 218 17.64 5.16 -10.33
C ARG A 218 16.12 5.28 -10.39
N LEU A 219 15.40 4.40 -9.70
CA LEU A 219 13.94 4.34 -9.72
C LEU A 219 13.22 5.14 -8.64
N THR A 220 13.93 5.64 -7.63
CA THR A 220 13.34 6.41 -6.51
C THR A 220 12.54 7.65 -6.94
N HIS A 221 12.58 8.02 -8.22
CA HIS A 221 11.89 9.18 -8.79
C HIS A 221 10.98 8.84 -9.96
N THR A 222 10.79 7.56 -10.27
CA THR A 222 9.89 7.13 -11.36
C THR A 222 8.48 6.95 -10.81
N GLU A 223 7.48 7.45 -11.55
CA GLU A 223 6.08 7.25 -11.22
C GLU A 223 5.65 5.79 -11.48
N HIS A 224 4.47 5.41 -10.98
CA HIS A 224 3.91 4.06 -11.05
C HIS A 224 4.05 3.42 -12.43
N LYS A 225 4.98 2.47 -12.59
CA LYS A 225 5.20 1.75 -13.84
C LYS A 225 5.50 0.29 -13.61
N THR A 226 5.12 -0.54 -14.57
CA THR A 226 5.67 -1.89 -14.73
C THR A 226 7.07 -1.76 -15.29
N ILE A 227 8.03 -2.48 -14.70
CA ILE A 227 9.43 -2.40 -15.09
C ILE A 227 9.94 -3.79 -15.39
N VAL A 228 10.44 -3.99 -16.61
CA VAL A 228 11.09 -5.24 -17.04
C VAL A 228 12.59 -5.14 -16.78
N LEU A 229 13.09 -6.07 -15.99
CA LEU A 229 14.48 -6.22 -15.59
C LEU A 229 15.13 -7.39 -16.34
N ASP A 230 16.01 -7.08 -17.28
CA ASP A 230 16.74 -8.08 -18.06
C ASP A 230 18.11 -8.40 -17.46
N LEU A 231 18.23 -9.61 -16.89
CA LEU A 231 19.45 -10.16 -16.31
C LEU A 231 20.24 -11.03 -17.29
N SER A 232 19.81 -11.18 -18.55
CA SER A 232 20.45 -12.05 -19.56
C SER A 232 21.91 -11.69 -19.84
N ALA A 233 22.30 -10.44 -19.59
CA ALA A 233 23.67 -9.98 -19.73
C ALA A 233 24.48 -10.09 -18.42
N THR A 234 23.94 -10.66 -17.34
CA THR A 234 24.65 -10.87 -16.07
C THR A 234 25.13 -12.33 -15.93
N ASN A 235 25.82 -12.64 -14.83
CA ASN A 235 26.13 -14.03 -14.46
C ASN A 235 25.01 -14.68 -13.64
N ILE A 236 23.94 -13.94 -13.31
CA ILE A 236 22.81 -14.45 -12.54
C ILE A 236 21.85 -15.12 -13.53
N THR A 237 21.71 -16.43 -13.40
CA THR A 237 20.75 -17.24 -14.16
C THR A 237 19.57 -17.63 -13.28
N LYS A 238 18.50 -18.11 -13.91
CA LYS A 238 17.32 -18.65 -13.21
C LYS A 238 17.63 -19.81 -12.24
N HIS A 239 18.79 -20.45 -12.37
CA HIS A 239 19.23 -21.56 -11.52
C HIS A 239 20.32 -21.17 -10.51
N THR A 240 20.66 -19.89 -10.40
CA THR A 240 21.68 -19.43 -9.44
C THR A 240 21.26 -19.81 -8.03
N GLU A 241 22.14 -20.48 -7.31
CA GLU A 241 21.92 -20.82 -5.90
C GLU A 241 21.97 -19.55 -5.05
N ALA A 242 21.04 -19.43 -4.11
CA ALA A 242 20.95 -18.30 -3.21
C ALA A 242 20.54 -18.79 -1.82
N GLU A 243 21.21 -18.27 -0.79
CA GLU A 243 20.84 -18.54 0.59
C GLU A 243 19.88 -17.46 1.11
N VAL A 244 18.78 -17.89 1.71
CA VAL A 244 17.75 -17.00 2.28
C VAL A 244 17.63 -17.24 3.77
N SER A 245 17.72 -16.18 4.57
CA SER A 245 17.47 -16.27 6.01
C SER A 245 16.01 -16.60 6.29
N LYS A 246 15.76 -17.60 7.14
CA LYS A 246 14.40 -18.06 7.52
C LYS A 246 13.50 -16.99 8.16
N SER A 247 14.06 -15.88 8.65
CA SER A 247 13.32 -14.79 9.32
C SER A 247 12.67 -13.79 8.36
N SER A 248 12.91 -13.87 7.06
CA SER A 248 12.37 -12.93 6.08
C SER A 248 10.98 -13.38 5.58
N ILE A 249 9.93 -12.64 5.93
CA ILE A 249 8.55 -12.94 5.52
C ILE A 249 8.35 -12.49 4.09
N VAL A 250 8.13 -13.43 3.18
CA VAL A 250 7.83 -13.20 1.76
C VAL A 250 6.86 -14.28 1.29
N PHE A 251 5.84 -13.89 0.53
CA PHE A 251 4.85 -14.83 0.00
C PHE A 251 5.18 -15.14 -1.46
N VAL A 252 5.42 -16.42 -1.75
CA VAL A 252 5.53 -16.93 -3.12
C VAL A 252 4.16 -17.46 -3.50
N ASN A 253 3.53 -16.87 -4.51
CA ASN A 253 2.26 -17.34 -5.04
C ASN A 253 2.48 -17.91 -6.44
N ASP A 254 2.36 -19.23 -6.55
CA ASP A 254 2.38 -19.99 -7.81
C ASP A 254 0.98 -20.02 -8.44
N ALA A 255 0.32 -18.87 -8.53
CA ALA A 255 -0.92 -18.76 -9.30
C ALA A 255 -0.59 -18.87 -10.80
N ASN A 256 -1.41 -19.60 -11.57
CA ASN A 256 -1.35 -19.59 -13.04
C ASN A 256 -1.67 -18.17 -13.54
N MET A 257 -0.63 -17.37 -13.65
CA MET A 257 -0.71 -15.94 -13.92
C MET A 257 -0.99 -15.62 -15.39
N GLU A 258 -1.04 -16.62 -16.27
CA GLU A 258 -1.35 -16.43 -17.70
C GLU A 258 -2.68 -15.67 -17.92
N ASN A 259 -3.60 -15.72 -16.95
CA ASN A 259 -4.89 -15.01 -17.00
C ASN A 259 -4.91 -13.68 -16.21
N TYR A 260 -3.88 -13.39 -15.42
CA TYR A 260 -3.86 -12.24 -14.48
C TYR A 260 -2.72 -11.24 -14.73
N PHE A 261 -1.66 -11.67 -15.42
CA PHE A 261 -0.51 -10.84 -15.80
C PHE A 261 -0.17 -11.14 -17.25
N ASP A 262 -0.91 -10.51 -18.15
CA ASP A 262 -0.42 -10.26 -19.50
C ASP A 262 0.48 -9.02 -19.40
N VAL A 263 1.80 -9.23 -19.25
CA VAL A 263 2.76 -8.14 -19.40
C VAL A 263 3.06 -8.07 -20.89
N PRO A 264 2.53 -7.06 -21.60
CA PRO A 264 2.74 -6.95 -23.04
C PRO A 264 4.24 -7.01 -23.32
N GLY A 265 4.65 -7.82 -24.29
CA GLY A 265 6.07 -7.95 -24.67
C GLY A 265 6.89 -8.91 -23.79
N CYS A 266 6.30 -9.62 -22.83
CA CYS A 266 6.95 -10.71 -22.09
C CYS A 266 6.27 -12.05 -22.34
N GLN A 267 7.03 -13.06 -22.79
CA GLN A 267 6.49 -14.41 -23.04
C GLN A 267 6.89 -15.41 -21.95
N GLY A 268 5.92 -16.20 -21.48
CA GLY A 268 6.17 -17.39 -20.64
C GLY A 268 5.25 -17.49 -19.42
N MET A 269 5.45 -18.57 -18.66
CA MET A 269 4.79 -18.76 -17.37
C MET A 269 5.56 -18.03 -16.28
N PHE A 270 4.83 -17.29 -15.43
CA PHE A 270 5.41 -16.52 -14.35
C PHE A 270 4.87 -16.93 -12.99
N LYS A 271 5.67 -16.72 -11.96
CA LYS A 271 5.28 -16.77 -10.56
C LYS A 271 5.59 -15.45 -9.87
N THR A 272 4.92 -15.21 -8.75
CA THR A 272 5.06 -13.95 -8.03
C THR A 272 5.65 -14.14 -6.65
N VAL A 273 6.40 -13.14 -6.25
CA VAL A 273 6.96 -12.99 -4.93
C VAL A 273 6.56 -11.60 -4.45
N SER A 274 5.63 -11.57 -3.50
CA SER A 274 5.11 -10.32 -2.94
C SER A 274 5.77 -10.03 -1.61
N SER A 275 6.26 -8.81 -1.47
CA SER A 275 6.76 -8.27 -0.21
C SER A 275 5.64 -7.57 0.58
N LEU A 276 5.91 -7.24 1.84
CA LEU A 276 4.96 -6.51 2.69
C LEU A 276 4.86 -5.01 2.34
N GLU A 277 5.80 -4.44 1.56
CA GLU A 277 5.87 -2.99 1.27
C GLU A 277 5.43 -2.62 -0.17
N ASN A 278 4.38 -3.25 -0.69
CA ASN A 278 3.66 -2.84 -1.92
C ASN A 278 4.46 -2.91 -3.25
N ALA A 279 5.47 -3.78 -3.33
CA ALA A 279 6.13 -4.15 -4.59
C ALA A 279 5.92 -5.64 -4.88
N VAL A 280 5.57 -5.95 -6.14
CA VAL A 280 5.39 -7.31 -6.64
C VAL A 280 6.55 -7.65 -7.56
N CYS A 281 7.30 -8.70 -7.23
CA CYS A 281 8.34 -9.23 -8.10
C CYS A 281 7.79 -10.45 -8.85
N VAL A 282 7.89 -10.42 -10.18
CA VAL A 282 7.41 -11.44 -11.10
C VAL A 282 8.61 -12.13 -11.73
N PHE A 283 8.66 -13.44 -11.69
CA PHE A 283 9.77 -14.25 -12.20
C PHE A 283 9.26 -15.37 -13.10
N PRO A 284 10.05 -15.88 -14.06
CA PRO A 284 9.72 -17.10 -14.78
C PRO A 284 9.48 -18.25 -13.79
N SER A 285 8.47 -19.07 -14.05
CA SER A 285 7.99 -20.11 -13.13
C SER A 285 9.09 -21.10 -12.72
N ASP A 286 10.01 -21.37 -13.64
CA ASP A 286 11.16 -22.28 -13.46
C ASP A 286 12.37 -21.65 -12.76
N THR A 287 12.27 -20.40 -12.31
CA THR A 287 13.32 -19.73 -11.52
C THR A 287 13.46 -20.36 -10.15
N ASN A 288 14.68 -20.50 -9.62
CA ASN A 288 14.93 -21.00 -8.28
C ASN A 288 14.14 -20.16 -7.23
N PRO A 289 13.24 -20.76 -6.43
CA PRO A 289 12.44 -20.03 -5.44
C PRO A 289 13.26 -19.24 -4.42
N ASP A 290 14.43 -19.75 -4.01
CA ASP A 290 15.27 -19.07 -3.02
C ASP A 290 16.01 -17.88 -3.65
N LEU A 291 16.33 -17.95 -4.94
CA LEU A 291 16.80 -16.80 -5.70
C LEU A 291 15.71 -15.72 -5.79
N CYS A 292 14.47 -16.09 -6.12
CA CYS A 292 13.34 -15.15 -6.19
C CYS A 292 13.14 -14.42 -4.84
N LYS A 293 13.16 -15.18 -3.73
CA LYS A 293 13.06 -14.62 -2.38
C LYS A 293 14.23 -13.70 -2.07
N LYS A 294 15.48 -14.10 -2.36
CA LYS A 294 16.67 -13.28 -2.11
C LYS A 294 16.59 -11.94 -2.83
N ILE A 295 16.23 -11.96 -4.12
CA ILE A 295 16.02 -10.75 -4.92
C ILE A 295 14.94 -9.87 -4.29
N ALA A 296 13.76 -10.42 -4.00
CA ALA A 296 12.65 -9.67 -3.41
C ALA A 296 13.00 -9.05 -2.05
N ILE A 297 13.74 -9.77 -1.19
CA ILE A 297 14.20 -9.27 0.11
C ILE A 297 15.19 -8.12 -0.07
N SER A 298 16.17 -8.27 -0.95
CA SER A 298 17.16 -7.23 -1.20
C SER A 298 16.51 -5.97 -1.76
N PHE A 299 15.54 -6.12 -2.66
CA PHE A 299 14.72 -5.02 -3.16
C PHE A 299 13.95 -4.32 -2.05
N ASN A 300 13.23 -5.09 -1.24
CA ASN A 300 12.48 -4.56 -0.11
C ASN A 300 13.39 -3.80 0.86
N ASN A 301 14.51 -4.39 1.26
CA ASN A 301 15.47 -3.78 2.20
C ASN A 301 16.05 -2.47 1.68
N GLU A 302 16.46 -2.41 0.41
CA GLU A 302 17.02 -1.18 -0.16
C GLU A 302 15.93 -0.08 -0.28
N PHE A 303 14.68 -0.42 -0.60
CA PHE A 303 13.56 0.53 -0.56
C PHE A 303 13.17 0.96 0.85
N SER A 304 13.31 0.10 1.85
CA SER A 304 13.06 0.45 3.26
C SER A 304 14.18 1.32 3.83
N ASN A 305 15.45 1.05 3.47
CA ASN A 305 16.66 1.71 4.00
C ASN A 305 16.96 3.10 3.42
N SER A 306 16.42 3.47 2.25
CA SER A 306 16.54 4.83 1.70
C SER A 306 16.07 5.93 2.68
N ARG A 307 15.25 5.58 3.68
CA ARG A 307 14.86 6.41 4.83
C ARG A 307 16.04 6.95 5.66
N ALA A 308 17.17 6.24 5.75
CA ALA A 308 18.23 6.59 6.70
C ALA A 308 19.28 7.58 6.17
N LYS A 309 19.43 7.70 4.84
CA LYS A 309 20.49 8.52 4.23
C LYS A 309 20.03 9.90 3.73
N GLY A 310 18.72 10.14 3.69
CA GLY A 310 18.16 11.44 3.27
C GLY A 310 18.20 12.54 4.33
N ASP A 311 18.30 12.18 5.62
CA ASP A 311 18.24 13.14 6.74
C ASP A 311 19.62 13.56 7.26
N SER A 312 20.72 12.97 6.78
CA SER A 312 22.07 13.29 7.26
C SER A 312 22.79 14.34 6.40
N GLY A 313 22.06 15.13 5.61
CA GLY A 313 22.66 15.82 4.48
C GLY A 313 22.12 17.20 4.12
N LYS A 314 21.59 17.98 5.07
CA LYS A 314 21.53 19.46 4.97
C LYS A 314 21.58 20.08 6.36
N GLY A 315 22.77 20.56 6.74
CA GLY A 315 22.92 21.61 7.74
C GLY A 315 22.68 22.99 7.12
#